data_AF-A0A0F5V6R2-F1
#
_entry.id   AF-A0A0F5V6R2-F1
#
_cell.length_a   1.000
_cell.length_b   1.000
_cell.length_c   1.000
_cell.angle_alpha   90.00
_cell.angle_beta   90.00
_cell.angle_gamma   90.00
#
_symmetry.space_group_name_H-M   'P 1'
#
loop_
_entity.id
_entity.type
_entity.pdbx_description
1 polymer ?
#
loop_
_entity_poly.entity_id
_entity_poly.type
_entity_poly.pdbx_seq_one_letter_code
_entity_poly.pdbx_strand_id
1 'polypeptide(L)'
;YQTNIVNGDKIWSEHYYMHIWNHHQAIHKKRSEISGTYVGGRFTLLKLSLDEKVLDQVPLEKRLVFTLEEKPVFLFHESVVAALRAADLSGLDFRRVDSWSIGSAFEDDDDDFYDDL
;
A
#
# COMPACT_ATOMS: atom_id res chain seq x y z
N TYR A 1 -10.63 21.85 -5.00
CA TYR A 1 -10.55 21.00 -6.20
C TYR A 1 -11.94 20.45 -6.44
N GLN A 2 -12.48 20.58 -7.65
CA GLN A 2 -13.77 19.96 -8.00
C GLN A 2 -13.49 18.50 -8.32
N THR A 3 -14.13 17.58 -7.60
CA THR A 3 -13.82 16.15 -7.61
C THR A 3 -15.00 15.33 -8.11
N ASN A 4 -15.67 15.87 -9.13
CA ASN A 4 -16.84 15.23 -9.70
C ASN A 4 -16.43 13.98 -10.46
N ILE A 5 -16.89 12.83 -10.01
CA ILE A 5 -17.00 11.64 -10.84
C ILE A 5 -18.27 11.83 -11.68
N VAL A 6 -18.16 11.77 -13.02
CA VAL A 6 -19.28 12.03 -13.94
C VAL A 6 -19.54 10.79 -14.80
N ASN A 7 -20.79 10.33 -14.84
CA ASN A 7 -21.25 9.26 -15.72
C ASN A 7 -22.61 9.62 -16.33
N GLY A 8 -22.59 10.16 -17.55
CA GLY A 8 -23.77 10.77 -18.16
C GLY A 8 -24.30 11.91 -17.28
N ASP A 9 -25.57 11.82 -16.88
CA ASP A 9 -26.22 12.78 -16.00
C ASP A 9 -25.94 12.55 -14.50
N LYS A 10 -25.22 11.48 -14.14
CA LYS A 10 -24.88 11.18 -12.74
C LYS A 10 -23.58 11.89 -12.35
N ILE A 11 -23.61 12.59 -11.23
CA ILE A 11 -22.46 13.31 -10.66
C ILE A 11 -22.31 12.91 -9.19
N TRP A 12 -21.11 12.47 -8.81
CA TRP A 12 -20.71 12.29 -7.41
C TRP A 12 -19.62 13.30 -7.07
N SER A 13 -19.92 14.28 -6.21
CA SER A 13 -19.00 15.38 -5.84
C SER A 13 -18.20 15.11 -4.56
N GLU A 14 -18.62 14.14 -3.75
CA GLU A 14 -18.08 13.92 -2.40
C GLU A 14 -16.92 12.91 -2.35
N HIS A 15 -16.30 12.60 -3.49
CA HIS A 15 -15.18 11.67 -3.57
C HIS A 15 -13.91 12.44 -3.87
N TYR A 16 -12.77 12.07 -3.27
CA TYR A 16 -11.49 12.75 -3.51
C TYR A 16 -10.46 11.74 -4.01
N TYR A 17 -9.65 12.16 -4.99
CA TYR A 17 -8.44 11.44 -5.35
C TYR A 17 -7.33 11.79 -4.36
N MET A 18 -6.72 10.77 -3.76
CA MET A 18 -5.54 10.95 -2.92
C MET A 18 -4.28 10.94 -3.79
N HIS A 19 -3.59 12.07 -3.85
CA HIS A 19 -2.24 12.15 -4.38
C HIS A 19 -1.23 12.12 -3.22
N ILE A 20 -0.18 11.30 -3.33
CA ILE A 20 0.89 11.19 -2.33
C ILE A 20 2.19 11.68 -2.98
N TRP A 21 2.75 12.77 -2.47
CA TRP A 21 4.00 13.37 -2.95
C TRP A 21 5.26 12.71 -2.38
N ASN A 22 5.13 12.00 -1.26
CA ASN A 22 6.26 11.34 -0.62
C ASN A 22 6.52 10.02 -1.34
N HIS A 23 7.61 9.98 -2.10
CA HIS A 23 8.12 8.80 -2.77
C HIS A 23 9.51 8.50 -2.23
N HIS A 24 9.77 7.25 -1.83
CA HIS A 24 11.06 6.86 -1.26
C HIS A 24 11.55 5.55 -1.87
N GLN A 25 12.84 5.48 -2.23
CA GLN A 25 13.53 4.25 -2.64
C GLN A 25 13.85 3.37 -1.44
N ALA A 26 12.80 2.80 -0.85
CA ALA A 26 12.89 2.11 0.43
C ALA A 26 12.80 0.58 0.30
N ILE A 27 12.88 -0.01 -0.90
CA ILE A 27 12.94 -1.47 -1.00
C ILE A 27 14.32 -1.97 -0.56
N HIS A 28 14.36 -2.83 0.46
CA HIS A 28 15.61 -3.44 0.91
C HIS A 28 16.07 -4.51 -0.09
N LYS A 29 17.02 -4.14 -0.95
CA LYS A 29 17.47 -4.93 -2.12
C LYS A 29 17.93 -6.36 -1.84
N LYS A 30 18.32 -6.68 -0.60
CA LYS A 30 18.78 -8.03 -0.21
C LYS A 30 17.76 -8.87 0.56
N ARG A 31 16.74 -8.23 1.15
CA ARG A 31 15.74 -8.91 2.01
C ARG A 31 14.39 -9.02 1.33
N SER A 32 14.13 -8.14 0.36
CA SER A 32 13.05 -8.28 -0.59
C SER A 32 13.41 -9.30 -1.66
N GLU A 33 12.40 -10.00 -2.13
CA GLU A 33 12.52 -10.96 -3.22
C GLU A 33 11.84 -10.38 -4.45
N ILE A 34 12.53 -10.44 -5.58
CA ILE A 34 12.03 -9.93 -6.85
C ILE A 34 12.27 -10.93 -7.98
N SER A 35 11.41 -10.89 -8.98
CA SER A 35 11.66 -11.48 -10.30
C SER A 35 11.95 -10.37 -11.30
N GLY A 36 13.14 -10.34 -11.89
CA GLY A 36 13.57 -9.29 -12.83
C GLY A 36 14.70 -8.40 -12.28
N THR A 37 14.66 -7.10 -12.60
CA THR A 37 15.71 -6.14 -12.21
C THR A 37 15.13 -4.85 -11.65
N TYR A 38 15.81 -4.25 -10.68
CA TYR A 38 15.44 -2.94 -10.14
C TYR A 38 15.60 -1.78 -11.15
N VAL A 39 16.29 -2.00 -12.28
CA VAL A 39 16.50 -0.98 -13.32
C VAL A 39 15.16 -0.55 -13.92
N GLY A 40 14.80 0.72 -13.70
CA GLY A 40 13.55 1.30 -14.21
C GLY A 40 12.28 0.61 -13.70
N GLY A 41 12.32 0.01 -12.51
CA GLY A 41 11.14 -0.66 -11.93
C GLY A 41 10.71 -1.96 -12.64
N ARG A 42 11.58 -2.54 -13.48
CA ARG A 42 11.32 -3.74 -14.30
C ARG A 42 11.46 -5.04 -13.53
N PHE A 43 10.68 -5.16 -12.46
CA PHE A 43 10.61 -6.37 -11.66
C PHE A 43 9.18 -6.63 -11.18
N THR A 44 8.92 -7.88 -10.82
CA THR A 44 7.78 -8.28 -10.00
C THR A 44 8.25 -8.44 -8.57
N LEU A 45 7.57 -7.79 -7.61
CA LEU A 45 7.88 -7.93 -6.19
C LEU A 45 7.21 -9.20 -5.67
N LEU A 46 8.00 -10.13 -5.14
CA LEU A 46 7.52 -11.42 -4.61
C LEU A 46 7.40 -11.38 -3.09
N LYS A 47 8.35 -10.71 -2.44
CA LYS A 47 8.38 -10.46 -0.99
C LYS A 47 8.91 -9.07 -0.71
N LEU A 48 8.29 -8.36 0.23
CA LEU A 48 8.67 -7.00 0.59
C LEU A 48 9.37 -6.92 1.95
N SER A 49 10.50 -6.22 1.97
CA SER A 49 11.16 -5.74 3.17
C SER A 49 11.63 -4.32 2.90
N LEU A 50 11.45 -3.41 3.86
CA LEU A 50 11.86 -2.01 3.72
C LEU A 50 13.28 -1.79 4.22
N ASP A 51 13.97 -0.81 3.64
CA ASP A 51 15.31 -0.39 4.04
C ASP A 51 15.19 0.69 5.13
N GLU A 52 15.39 0.28 6.38
CA GLU A 52 15.23 1.15 7.54
C GLU A 52 16.26 2.29 7.52
N LYS A 53 17.45 2.09 6.94
CA LYS A 53 18.46 3.14 6.87
C LYS A 53 18.03 4.29 5.98
N VAL A 54 17.24 4.02 4.95
CA VAL A 54 16.63 5.05 4.11
C VAL A 54 15.52 5.76 4.88
N LEU A 55 14.66 4.99 5.55
CA LEU A 55 13.51 5.54 6.29
C LEU A 55 13.92 6.36 7.52
N ASP A 56 15.00 6.00 8.21
CA ASP A 56 15.54 6.73 9.36
C ASP A 56 16.05 8.14 8.99
N GLN A 57 16.41 8.34 7.72
CA GLN A 57 16.81 9.65 7.20
C GLN A 57 15.60 10.52 6.81
N VAL A 58 14.40 9.93 6.75
CA VAL A 58 13.16 10.62 6.44
C VAL A 58 12.42 10.95 7.74
N PRO A 59 12.13 12.23 8.01
CA PRO A 59 11.34 12.61 9.17
C PRO A 59 9.99 11.87 9.21
N LEU A 60 9.53 11.50 10.42
CA LEU A 60 8.32 10.68 10.59
C LEU A 60 7.12 11.25 9.85
N GLU A 61 6.91 12.57 9.93
CA GLU A 61 5.81 13.29 9.29
C GLU A 61 5.77 13.10 7.75
N LYS A 62 6.91 12.83 7.11
CA LYS A 62 6.99 12.56 5.66
C LYS A 62 6.82 11.09 5.31
N ARG A 63 6.88 10.19 6.29
CA ARG A 63 6.69 8.74 6.11
C ARG A 63 5.45 8.18 6.82
N LEU A 64 4.54 9.06 7.28
CA LEU A 64 3.22 8.66 7.78
C LEU A 64 2.39 7.99 6.68
N VAL A 65 2.43 8.57 5.47
CA VAL A 65 1.88 7.98 4.24
C VAL A 65 2.85 8.28 3.12
N PHE A 66 3.33 7.24 2.44
CA PHE A 66 4.25 7.38 1.31
C PHE A 66 4.06 6.23 0.33
N THR A 67 4.69 6.36 -0.84
CA THR A 67 4.77 5.28 -1.82
C THR A 67 6.22 4.92 -2.12
N LEU A 68 6.45 3.72 -2.62
CA LEU A 68 7.77 3.33 -3.09
C LEU A 68 8.03 3.99 -4.46
N GLU A 69 9.23 4.52 -4.68
CA GLU A 69 9.60 5.03 -6.01
C GLU A 69 9.65 3.90 -7.03
N GLU A 70 9.99 2.69 -6.58
CA GLU A 70 10.19 1.52 -7.43
C GLU A 70 8.88 0.89 -7.91
N LYS A 71 7.76 1.09 -7.17
CA LYS A 71 6.42 0.53 -7.42
C LYS A 71 5.33 1.35 -6.74
N PRO A 72 4.10 1.44 -7.28
CA PRO A 72 2.99 2.15 -6.65
C PRO A 72 2.38 1.35 -5.47
N VAL A 73 3.21 1.00 -4.48
CA VAL A 73 2.78 0.39 -3.22
C VAL A 73 2.56 1.52 -2.22
N PHE A 74 1.34 1.62 -1.70
CA PHE A 74 0.97 2.59 -0.69
C PHE A 74 1.31 2.05 0.70
N LEU A 75 2.06 2.83 1.47
CA LEU A 75 2.50 2.46 2.81
C LEU A 75 1.96 3.48 3.81
N PHE A 76 1.35 2.95 4.88
CA PHE A 76 0.74 3.72 5.95
C PHE A 76 1.42 3.36 7.26
N HIS A 77 1.87 4.37 8.00
CA HIS A 77 2.37 4.18 9.35
C HIS A 77 1.26 3.66 10.27
N GLU A 78 1.61 2.89 11.30
CA GLU A 78 0.66 2.27 12.22
C GLU A 78 -0.32 3.26 12.85
N SER A 79 0.11 4.49 13.12
CA SER A 79 -0.75 5.54 13.69
C SER A 79 -1.85 5.96 12.72
N VAL A 80 -1.57 5.96 11.41
CA VAL A 80 -2.56 6.26 10.37
C VAL A 80 -3.51 5.08 10.20
N VAL A 81 -2.97 3.85 10.18
CA VAL A 81 -3.78 2.62 10.15
C VAL A 81 -4.74 2.56 11.33
N ALA A 82 -4.28 2.89 12.54
CA ALA A 82 -5.11 2.94 13.74
C ALA A 82 -6.24 3.96 13.61
N ALA A 83 -5.97 5.16 13.10
CA ALA A 83 -6.99 6.18 12.87
C ALA A 83 -8.03 5.74 11.83
N LEU A 84 -7.60 5.08 10.74
CA LEU A 84 -8.50 4.58 9.70
C LEU A 84 -9.35 3.41 10.19
N ARG A 85 -8.79 2.49 10.98
CA ARG A 85 -9.55 1.40 11.62
C ARG A 85 -10.56 1.93 12.64
N ALA A 86 -10.21 2.96 13.41
CA ALA A 86 -11.13 3.58 14.36
C ALA A 86 -12.30 4.32 13.69
N ALA A 87 -12.17 4.68 12.40
CA ALA A 87 -13.24 5.24 11.60
C ALA A 87 -14.21 4.18 11.04
N ASP A 88 -13.98 2.89 11.34
CA ASP A 88 -14.85 1.76 10.98
C ASP A 88 -15.20 1.72 9.48
N LEU A 89 -14.19 1.94 8.64
CA LEU A 89 -14.34 1.97 7.19
C LEU A 89 -14.46 0.54 6.65
N SER A 90 -15.51 0.28 5.85
CA SER A 90 -15.66 -0.98 5.11
C SER A 90 -14.82 -1.00 3.82
N GLY A 91 -14.33 -2.18 3.42
CA GLY A 91 -13.66 -2.39 2.13
C GLY A 91 -12.16 -2.05 2.12
N LEU A 92 -11.52 -2.02 3.29
CA LEU A 92 -10.08 -1.79 3.44
C LEU A 92 -9.48 -2.89 4.33
N ASP A 93 -8.35 -3.46 3.90
CA ASP A 93 -7.49 -4.28 4.75
C ASP A 93 -6.08 -3.66 4.82
N PHE A 94 -5.45 -3.77 5.99
CA PHE A 94 -4.07 -3.34 6.23
C PHE A 94 -3.25 -4.51 6.72
N ARG A 95 -2.33 -4.99 5.86
CA ARG A 95 -1.40 -6.06 6.20
C ARG A 95 -0.04 -5.51 6.62
N ARG A 96 0.65 -6.26 7.46
CA ARG A 96 2.02 -5.91 7.83
C ARG A 96 2.92 -6.07 6.61
N VAL A 97 3.90 -5.19 6.50
CA VAL A 97 4.84 -5.19 5.37
C VAL A 97 5.64 -6.49 5.30
N ASP A 98 6.01 -7.05 6.45
CA ASP A 98 6.81 -8.28 6.55
C ASP A 98 6.00 -9.56 6.28
N SER A 99 4.67 -9.50 6.36
CA SER A 99 3.77 -10.59 5.99
C SER A 99 3.28 -10.50 4.54
N TRP A 100 3.60 -9.42 3.82
CA TRP A 100 3.15 -9.24 2.45
C TRP A 100 3.90 -10.15 1.47
N SER A 101 3.15 -10.81 0.60
CA SER A 101 3.65 -11.53 -0.58
C SER A 101 2.81 -11.22 -1.82
N ILE A 102 3.27 -11.63 -2.99
CA ILE A 102 2.45 -11.55 -4.21
C ILE A 102 1.13 -12.34 -4.10
N GLY A 103 1.09 -13.40 -3.28
CA GLY A 103 -0.11 -14.18 -3.00
C GLY A 103 -1.13 -13.42 -2.15
N SER A 104 -0.68 -12.42 -1.37
CA SER A 104 -1.56 -11.66 -0.46
C SER A 104 -2.67 -10.90 -1.18
N ALA A 105 -2.53 -10.63 -2.48
CA ALA A 105 -3.59 -10.03 -3.30
C ALA A 105 -4.76 -10.98 -3.62
N PHE A 106 -4.61 -12.28 -3.32
CA PHE A 106 -5.57 -13.36 -3.60
C PHE A 106 -5.97 -14.15 -2.36
N GLU A 107 -5.45 -13.78 -1.19
CA GLU A 107 -5.89 -14.34 0.08
C GLU A 107 -7.20 -13.65 0.45
N ASP A 108 -8.32 -14.29 0.09
CA ASP A 108 -9.66 -13.96 0.60
C ASP A 108 -9.72 -14.31 2.10
N ASP A 109 -10.40 -13.48 2.90
CA ASP A 109 -10.70 -13.79 4.32
C ASP A 109 -11.73 -14.95 4.46
N ASP A 110 -12.12 -15.61 3.36
CA ASP A 110 -13.13 -16.68 3.28
C ASP A 110 -12.52 -18.10 3.40
N ASP A 111 -11.47 -18.29 4.21
CA ASP A 111 -10.96 -19.64 4.54
C ASP A 111 -11.85 -20.39 5.55
N ASP A 112 -12.93 -19.77 6.06
CA ASP A 112 -13.89 -20.42 6.96
C ASP A 112 -14.99 -21.22 6.23
N PHE A 113 -15.04 -21.22 4.88
CA PHE A 113 -16.13 -21.86 4.14
C PHE A 113 -15.93 -23.37 3.88
N TYR A 114 -14.74 -23.92 4.16
CA TYR A 114 -14.41 -25.33 3.88
C TYR A 114 -14.31 -26.25 5.10
N ASP A 115 -14.55 -25.75 6.31
CA ASP A 115 -14.51 -26.58 7.53
C ASP A 115 -15.76 -27.48 7.71
N ASP A 116 -16.78 -27.35 6.84
CA ASP A 116 -18.05 -28.10 6.91
C ASP A 116 -18.31 -29.06 5.71
N LEU A 117 -17.27 -29.56 5.02
CA LEU A 117 -17.40 -30.58 3.95
C LEU A 117 -16.74 -31.93 4.26
#